data_AF-A0A160T6P7-F1
#
_entry.id   AF-A0A160T6P7-F1
#
_cell.length_a   1.000
_cell.length_b   1.000
_cell.length_c   1.000
_cell.angle_alpha   90.00
_cell.angle_beta   90.00
_cell.angle_gamma   90.00
#
_symmetry.space_group_name_H-M   'P 1'
#
loop_
_entity.id
_entity.type
_entity.pdbx_description
1 polymer ?
#
loop_
_entity_poly.entity_id
_entity_poly.type
_entity_poly.pdbx_seq_one_letter_code
_entity_poly.pdbx_strand_id
1 'polypeptide(L)'
;MESTDTPITPQRAQLLGQLAAERAFLLLRLEGVGEEALTHDPVFEGWTIAGLLAHLAYWDAFAADRLMKLAEGRVSDIRPLDSHDTIEGRNQAMQARFAGLTFSQGLAMSQKERRGLRLALARVTDAMLETPVRLRPGRQSTPRIWARWSARHDAQHAADLARWRANYPPNHPSLRVIHRDLLPPLLSLSRHEFMALAALIPAAERETRPIEGQWTLKQVMGHIIDYEMMGIVALAAIDAGREPEYESTIPDSDAFNSLQADGWQARPWAEVWSLHQQVRQTLRQLAGRLDDAALARPFVAPWLGTTTACGFLLDMAQHEQEHADDLRRVLGVKPLPRRLGRAG
;
A
#
# COMPACT_ATOMS: atom_id res chain seq x y z
N MET A 1 7.46 3.28 14.86
CA MET A 1 7.01 2.23 15.78
C MET A 1 5.66 1.74 15.30
N GLU A 2 5.66 0.70 14.48
CA GLU A 2 4.45 -0.02 14.08
C GLU A 2 4.24 -1.06 15.18
N SER A 3 3.29 -0.81 16.09
CA SER A 3 2.90 -1.78 17.12
C SER A 3 1.41 -2.01 16.95
N THR A 4 1.01 -3.28 16.95
CA THR A 4 -0.39 -3.71 16.99
C THR A 4 -1.04 -3.46 18.36
N ASP A 5 -0.28 -2.99 19.35
CA ASP A 5 -0.73 -2.85 20.73
C ASP A 5 -1.25 -1.45 21.06
N THR A 6 -1.17 -0.50 20.13
CA THR A 6 -1.90 0.77 20.28
C THR A 6 -3.36 0.54 19.94
N PRO A 7 -4.30 0.67 20.89
CA PRO A 7 -5.72 0.44 20.60
C PRO A 7 -6.19 1.42 19.54
N ILE A 8 -6.65 0.88 18.42
CA ILE A 8 -7.20 1.60 17.28
C ILE A 8 -8.69 1.26 17.16
N THR A 9 -9.54 2.26 16.94
CA THR A 9 -10.96 1.96 16.71
C THR A 9 -11.17 1.28 15.35
N PRO A 10 -12.20 0.43 15.21
CA PRO A 10 -12.57 -0.19 13.93
C PRO A 10 -12.66 0.82 12.79
N GLN A 11 -13.25 1.99 13.02
CA GLN A 11 -13.44 2.96 11.97
C GLN A 11 -12.13 3.64 11.53
N ARG A 12 -11.20 3.87 12.47
CA ARG A 12 -9.87 4.41 12.13
C ARG A 12 -9.03 3.38 11.39
N ALA A 13 -9.03 2.13 11.85
CA ALA A 13 -8.36 1.03 11.17
C ALA A 13 -8.87 0.86 9.74
N GLN A 14 -10.19 0.87 9.54
CA GLN A 14 -10.80 0.83 8.21
C GLN A 14 -10.37 2.00 7.33
N LEU A 15 -10.33 3.22 7.88
CA LEU A 15 -9.90 4.40 7.14
C LEU A 15 -8.42 4.30 6.71
N LEU A 16 -7.53 3.92 7.63
CA LEU A 16 -6.10 3.75 7.34
C LEU A 16 -5.86 2.62 6.34
N GLY A 17 -6.53 1.48 6.54
CA GLY A 17 -6.49 0.35 5.63
C GLY A 17 -6.97 0.73 4.23
N GLN A 18 -8.08 1.47 4.12
CA GLN A 18 -8.58 1.94 2.83
C GLN A 18 -7.62 2.93 2.15
N LEU A 19 -7.06 3.90 2.89
CA LEU A 19 -6.08 4.85 2.33
C LEU A 19 -4.85 4.14 1.77
N ALA A 20 -4.37 3.11 2.46
CA ALA A 20 -3.23 2.31 2.04
C ALA A 20 -3.57 1.46 0.80
N ALA A 21 -4.70 0.75 0.84
CA ALA A 21 -5.18 -0.11 -0.24
C ALA A 21 -5.40 0.65 -1.55
N GLU A 22 -6.07 1.80 -1.50
CA GLU A 22 -6.39 2.60 -2.70
C GLU A 22 -5.14 3.16 -3.35
N ARG A 23 -4.17 3.64 -2.56
CA ARG A 23 -2.90 4.10 -3.11
C ARG A 23 -2.08 2.94 -3.67
N ALA A 24 -2.02 1.79 -3.00
CA ALA A 24 -1.30 0.61 -3.51
C ALA A 24 -1.87 0.18 -4.87
N PHE A 25 -3.20 0.08 -4.96
CA PHE A 25 -3.87 -0.29 -6.20
C PHE A 25 -3.64 0.72 -7.33
N LEU A 26 -3.69 2.03 -7.02
CA LEU A 26 -3.36 3.09 -7.97
C LEU A 26 -1.94 2.91 -8.53
N LEU A 27 -0.95 2.70 -7.67
CA LEU A 27 0.45 2.53 -8.08
C LEU A 27 0.68 1.24 -8.87
N LEU A 28 -0.01 0.16 -8.52
CA LEU A 28 0.09 -1.12 -9.23
C LEU A 28 -0.40 -1.03 -10.68
N ARG A 29 -1.27 -0.06 -11.02
CA ARG A 29 -1.67 0.18 -12.42
C ARG A 29 -0.50 0.59 -13.33
N LEU A 30 0.64 0.97 -12.77
CA LEU A 30 1.84 1.39 -13.49
C LEU A 30 2.79 0.23 -13.78
N GLU A 31 2.42 -1.00 -13.40
CA GLU A 31 3.19 -2.20 -13.68
C GLU A 31 3.40 -2.40 -15.20
N GLY A 32 4.63 -2.73 -15.60
CA GLY A 32 5.00 -3.00 -16.98
C GLY A 32 5.00 -1.76 -17.89
N VAL A 33 4.91 -0.56 -17.33
CA VAL A 33 5.02 0.69 -18.10
C VAL A 33 6.47 1.18 -18.10
N GLY A 34 6.99 1.50 -19.28
CA GLY A 34 8.34 2.06 -19.44
C GLY A 34 8.45 3.51 -18.99
N GLU A 35 9.68 3.95 -18.68
CA GLU A 35 9.98 5.29 -18.16
C GLU A 35 9.52 6.43 -19.10
N GLU A 36 9.65 6.23 -20.41
CA GLU A 36 9.21 7.21 -21.42
C GLU A 36 7.71 7.50 -21.28
N ALA A 37 6.88 6.46 -21.23
CA ALA A 37 5.43 6.57 -21.08
C ALA A 37 5.03 7.13 -19.70
N LEU A 38 5.73 6.73 -18.63
CA LEU A 38 5.49 7.28 -17.28
C LEU A 38 5.77 8.79 -17.20
N THR A 39 6.65 9.30 -18.06
CA THR A 39 7.08 10.70 -18.03
C THR A 39 6.25 11.57 -18.96
N HIS A 40 5.96 11.10 -20.18
CA HIS A 40 5.44 11.95 -21.26
C HIS A 40 3.97 11.71 -21.58
N ASP A 41 3.47 10.49 -21.43
CA ASP A 41 2.14 10.16 -21.94
C ASP A 41 1.05 10.72 -21.02
N PRO A 42 0.06 11.43 -21.58
CA PRO A 42 -1.07 11.92 -20.81
C PRO A 42 -2.03 10.78 -20.45
N VAL A 43 -2.52 10.78 -19.22
CA VAL A 43 -3.44 9.80 -18.65
C VAL A 43 -4.89 10.19 -18.92
N PHE A 44 -5.27 11.40 -18.50
CA PHE A 44 -6.60 11.97 -18.67
C PHE A 44 -6.49 13.49 -18.73
N GLU A 45 -7.26 14.13 -19.59
CA GLU A 45 -7.37 15.61 -19.68
C GLU A 45 -6.02 16.35 -19.71
N GLY A 46 -4.98 15.75 -20.29
CA GLY A 46 -3.63 16.33 -20.39
C GLY A 46 -2.72 16.16 -19.17
N TRP A 47 -3.14 15.46 -18.12
CA TRP A 47 -2.30 15.13 -16.98
C TRP A 47 -1.30 14.00 -17.29
N THR A 48 -0.01 14.21 -17.10
CA THR A 48 0.98 13.11 -17.06
C THR A 48 0.86 12.34 -15.74
N ILE A 49 1.47 11.15 -15.64
CA ILE A 49 1.50 10.36 -14.40
C ILE A 49 2.15 11.16 -13.26
N ALA A 50 3.28 11.82 -13.53
CA ALA A 50 3.96 12.67 -12.56
C ALA A 50 3.06 13.80 -12.05
N GLY A 51 2.37 14.49 -12.96
CA GLY A 51 1.42 15.55 -12.63
C GLY A 51 0.24 15.03 -11.82
N LEU A 52 -0.32 13.87 -12.19
CA LEU A 52 -1.40 13.21 -11.47
C LEU A 52 -1.01 12.84 -10.04
N LEU A 53 0.18 12.27 -9.83
CA LEU A 53 0.70 11.93 -8.50
C LEU A 53 0.91 13.19 -7.64
N ALA A 54 1.40 14.28 -8.23
CA ALA A 54 1.53 15.56 -7.54
C ALA A 54 0.18 16.23 -7.22
N HIS A 55 -0.81 16.09 -8.10
CA HIS A 55 -2.20 16.50 -7.86
C HIS A 55 -2.83 15.74 -6.68
N LEU A 56 -2.66 14.42 -6.63
CA LEU A 56 -3.07 13.62 -5.47
C LEU A 56 -2.36 14.08 -4.18
N ALA A 57 -1.05 14.36 -4.27
CA ALA A 57 -0.26 14.87 -3.16
C ALA A 57 -0.80 16.20 -2.62
N TYR A 58 -1.19 17.13 -3.50
CA TYR A 58 -1.78 18.40 -3.10
C TYR A 58 -3.05 18.21 -2.28
N TRP A 59 -3.95 17.32 -2.72
CA TRP A 59 -5.19 17.06 -2.00
C TRP A 59 -4.96 16.32 -0.67
N ASP A 60 -3.96 15.45 -0.59
CA ASP A 60 -3.51 14.84 0.67
C ASP A 60 -3.00 15.93 1.64
N ALA A 61 -2.16 16.86 1.17
CA ALA A 61 -1.66 17.98 1.95
C ALA A 61 -2.79 18.91 2.42
N PHE A 62 -3.77 19.16 1.55
CA PHE A 62 -4.95 19.96 1.87
C PHE A 62 -5.81 19.31 2.96
N ALA A 63 -6.00 17.99 2.90
CA ALA A 63 -6.69 17.26 3.96
C ALA A 63 -5.88 17.26 5.27
N ALA A 64 -4.55 17.10 5.19
CA ALA A 64 -3.64 17.11 6.33
C ALA A 64 -3.67 18.44 7.08
N ASP A 65 -3.58 19.58 6.36
CA ASP A 65 -3.66 20.92 6.93
C ASP A 65 -4.95 21.12 7.74
N ARG A 66 -6.10 20.69 7.19
CA ARG A 66 -7.39 20.79 7.89
C ARG A 66 -7.44 19.95 9.16
N LEU A 67 -6.92 18.73 9.11
CA LEU A 67 -6.85 17.84 10.28
C LEU A 67 -5.90 18.39 11.35
N MET A 68 -4.79 19.01 10.96
CA MET A 68 -3.87 19.65 11.89
C MET A 68 -4.51 20.88 12.56
N LYS A 69 -5.16 21.76 11.80
CA LYS A 69 -5.91 22.89 12.36
C LYS A 69 -7.01 22.42 13.32
N LEU A 70 -7.68 21.33 13.00
CA LEU A 70 -8.65 20.71 13.91
C LEU A 70 -7.98 20.21 15.19
N ALA A 71 -6.86 19.49 15.10
CA ALA A 71 -6.08 19.01 16.25
C ALA A 71 -5.62 20.15 17.16
N GLU A 72 -5.30 21.32 16.59
CA GLU A 72 -4.87 22.52 17.30
C GLU A 72 -6.03 23.39 17.83
N GLY A 73 -7.29 22.97 17.65
CA GLY A 73 -8.46 23.77 18.03
C GLY A 73 -8.71 25.00 17.14
N ARG A 74 -7.99 25.13 16.03
CA ARG A 74 -8.05 26.24 15.07
C ARG A 74 -9.08 26.01 13.95
N VAL A 75 -10.26 25.51 14.32
CA VAL A 75 -11.34 25.21 13.35
C VAL A 75 -11.76 26.45 12.55
N SER A 76 -11.67 27.65 13.13
CA SER A 76 -11.94 28.92 12.45
C SER A 76 -11.04 29.20 11.25
N ASP A 77 -9.85 28.61 11.23
CA ASP A 77 -8.83 28.82 10.20
C ASP A 77 -8.99 27.86 9.02
N ILE A 78 -9.93 26.91 9.13
CA ILE A 78 -10.26 25.98 8.07
C ILE A 78 -11.17 26.69 7.08
N ARG A 79 -10.61 27.04 5.91
CA ARG A 79 -11.35 27.65 4.82
C ARG A 79 -12.04 26.56 3.97
N PRO A 80 -13.38 26.57 3.84
CA PRO A 80 -14.04 25.73 2.85
C PRO A 80 -13.73 26.25 1.44
N LEU A 81 -13.92 25.39 0.45
CA LEU A 81 -13.96 25.82 -0.95
C LEU A 81 -15.25 26.63 -1.17
N ASP A 82 -15.15 27.70 -1.95
CA ASP A 82 -16.25 28.62 -2.28
C ASP A 82 -16.34 28.88 -3.80
N SER A 83 -17.17 29.84 -4.22
CA SER A 83 -17.38 30.17 -5.64
C SER A 83 -16.15 30.78 -6.32
N HIS A 84 -15.21 31.35 -5.55
CA HIS A 84 -13.97 31.93 -6.07
C HIS A 84 -12.78 30.96 -5.97
N ASP A 85 -12.86 29.98 -5.07
CA ASP A 85 -11.85 28.95 -4.84
C ASP A 85 -12.43 27.55 -5.13
N THR A 86 -12.65 27.27 -6.42
CA THR A 86 -13.31 26.04 -6.89
C THR A 86 -12.35 24.86 -7.02
N ILE A 87 -12.89 23.64 -7.01
CA ILE A 87 -12.11 22.41 -7.27
C ILE A 87 -11.47 22.48 -8.67
N GLU A 88 -12.25 22.88 -9.68
CA GLU A 88 -11.80 22.99 -11.06
C GLU A 88 -10.69 24.02 -11.23
N GLY A 89 -10.85 25.22 -10.66
CA GLY A 89 -9.84 26.27 -10.73
C GLY A 89 -8.52 25.85 -10.07
N ARG A 90 -8.58 25.15 -8.93
CA ARG A 90 -7.38 24.56 -8.30
C ARG A 90 -6.76 23.47 -9.15
N ASN A 91 -7.57 22.58 -9.72
CA ASN A 91 -7.08 21.51 -10.59
C ASN A 91 -6.35 22.08 -11.81
N GLN A 92 -6.92 23.08 -12.47
CA GLN A 92 -6.28 23.77 -13.60
C GLN A 92 -4.96 24.44 -13.18
N ALA A 93 -4.94 25.15 -12.05
CA ALA A 93 -3.72 25.78 -11.54
C ALA A 93 -2.64 24.75 -11.19
N MET A 94 -3.02 23.59 -10.64
CA MET A 94 -2.10 22.49 -10.36
C MET A 94 -1.56 21.85 -11.64
N GLN A 95 -2.39 21.68 -12.66
CA GLN A 95 -1.96 21.12 -13.94
C GLN A 95 -0.84 21.97 -14.55
N ALA A 96 -1.03 23.29 -14.56
CA ALA A 96 0.00 24.23 -15.00
C ALA A 96 1.25 24.19 -14.11
N ARG A 97 1.07 24.15 -12.78
CA ARG A 97 2.17 24.13 -11.80
C ARG A 97 3.03 22.86 -11.87
N PHE A 98 2.40 21.71 -12.12
CA PHE A 98 3.05 20.40 -12.13
C PHE A 98 3.43 19.94 -13.53
N ALA A 99 3.25 20.80 -14.54
CA ALA A 99 3.75 20.55 -15.88
C ALA A 99 5.29 20.38 -15.85
N GLY A 100 5.78 19.33 -16.52
CA GLY A 100 7.21 19.04 -16.62
C GLY A 100 7.84 18.37 -15.40
N LEU A 101 7.06 17.96 -14.38
CA LEU A 101 7.61 17.10 -13.33
C LEU A 101 8.08 15.76 -13.92
N THR A 102 9.23 15.30 -13.44
CA THR A 102 9.68 13.91 -13.67
C THR A 102 8.81 12.93 -12.87
N PHE A 103 8.76 11.68 -13.30
CA PHE A 103 8.04 10.62 -12.60
C PHE A 103 8.46 10.51 -11.12
N SER A 104 9.77 10.42 -10.85
CA SER A 104 10.30 10.32 -9.48
C SER A 104 9.94 11.53 -8.60
N GLN A 105 9.90 12.75 -9.16
CA GLN A 105 9.47 13.93 -8.41
C GLN A 105 7.99 13.85 -8.03
N GLY A 106 7.10 13.50 -8.99
CA GLY A 106 5.68 13.33 -8.72
C GLY A 106 5.40 12.24 -7.68
N LEU A 107 6.10 11.11 -7.78
CA LEU A 107 6.01 10.00 -6.82
C LEU A 107 6.52 10.40 -5.42
N ALA A 108 7.65 11.09 -5.34
CA ALA A 108 8.19 11.56 -4.06
C ALA A 108 7.24 12.54 -3.35
N MET A 109 6.62 13.47 -4.11
CA MET A 109 5.58 14.36 -3.58
C MET A 109 4.39 13.57 -3.03
N SER A 110 3.89 12.62 -3.82
CA SER A 110 2.77 11.74 -3.44
C SER A 110 3.04 10.97 -2.15
N GLN A 111 4.24 10.41 -2.00
CA GLN A 111 4.67 9.70 -0.78
C GLN A 111 4.80 10.64 0.43
N LYS A 112 5.42 11.81 0.24
CA LYS A 112 5.62 12.81 1.29
C LYS A 112 4.29 13.29 1.87
N GLU A 113 3.37 13.71 1.00
CA GLU A 113 2.09 14.28 1.47
C GLU A 113 1.14 13.19 2.00
N ARG A 114 1.17 11.96 1.47
CA ARG A 114 0.48 10.80 2.07
C ARG A 114 0.97 10.50 3.49
N ARG A 115 2.28 10.60 3.73
CA ARG A 115 2.87 10.51 5.08
C ARG A 115 2.40 11.67 5.97
N GLY A 116 2.37 12.89 5.44
CA GLY A 116 1.85 14.07 6.14
C GLY A 116 0.40 13.89 6.59
N LEU A 117 -0.48 13.41 5.71
CA LEU A 117 -1.87 13.10 6.02
C LEU A 117 -2.00 12.03 7.12
N ARG A 118 -1.18 10.97 7.06
CA ARG A 118 -1.15 9.96 8.14
C ARG A 118 -0.72 10.52 9.48
N LEU A 119 0.29 11.38 9.50
CA LEU A 119 0.74 12.04 10.72
C LEU A 119 -0.35 12.96 11.28
N ALA A 120 -1.06 13.69 10.42
CA ALA A 120 -2.20 14.51 10.82
C ALA A 120 -3.35 13.67 11.39
N LEU A 121 -3.66 12.52 10.77
CA LEU A 121 -4.64 11.57 11.30
C LEU A 121 -4.25 11.07 12.69
N ALA A 122 -2.97 10.78 12.94
CA ALA A 122 -2.49 10.36 14.26
C ALA A 122 -2.64 11.43 15.35
N ARG A 123 -2.80 12.71 14.99
CA ARG A 123 -2.97 13.83 15.93
C ARG A 123 -4.42 14.11 16.32
N VAL A 124 -5.40 13.66 15.52
CA VAL A 124 -6.82 13.83 15.83
C VAL A 124 -7.36 12.59 16.53
N THR A 125 -8.26 12.76 17.51
CA THR A 125 -8.97 11.63 18.14
C THR A 125 -10.11 11.13 17.26
N ASP A 126 -10.66 9.95 17.57
CA ASP A 126 -11.84 9.45 16.84
C ASP A 126 -13.08 10.30 17.07
N ALA A 127 -13.26 10.82 18.29
CA ALA A 127 -14.33 11.77 18.57
C ALA A 127 -14.23 13.02 17.67
N MET A 128 -13.02 13.52 17.43
CA MET A 128 -12.79 14.65 16.52
C MET A 128 -13.07 14.30 15.06
N LEU A 129 -12.76 13.08 14.63
CA LEU A 129 -13.08 12.64 13.27
C LEU A 129 -14.59 12.52 13.02
N GLU A 130 -15.35 12.18 14.06
CA GLU A 130 -16.81 11.94 13.97
C GLU A 130 -17.68 13.16 14.21
N THR A 131 -17.21 14.09 15.03
CA THR A 131 -18.02 15.24 15.40
C THR A 131 -18.08 16.25 14.25
N PRO A 132 -19.27 16.61 13.75
CA PRO A 132 -19.40 17.66 12.75
C PRO A 132 -18.82 18.99 13.26
N VAL A 133 -18.03 19.65 12.43
CA VAL A 133 -17.49 20.98 12.71
C VAL A 133 -18.15 22.03 11.83
N ARG A 134 -18.34 23.23 12.37
CA ARG A 134 -18.88 24.37 11.63
C ARG A 134 -17.74 25.21 11.06
N LEU A 135 -17.59 25.19 9.74
CA LEU A 135 -16.64 25.99 8.97
C LEU A 135 -17.26 27.34 8.62
N ARG A 136 -16.49 28.43 8.53
CA ARG A 136 -17.00 29.73 8.06
C ARG A 136 -17.17 29.72 6.54
N PRO A 137 -18.29 30.21 5.96
CA PRO A 137 -19.34 31.04 6.57
C PRO A 137 -20.60 30.28 7.05
N GLY A 138 -20.46 29.08 7.63
CA GLY A 138 -21.54 28.34 8.28
C GLY A 138 -21.71 26.88 7.83
N ARG A 139 -20.91 26.42 6.87
CA ARG A 139 -20.95 25.05 6.34
C ARG A 139 -20.56 24.03 7.40
N GLN A 140 -21.35 22.98 7.59
CA GLN A 140 -20.97 21.85 8.44
C GLN A 140 -20.20 20.80 7.63
N SER A 141 -19.19 20.19 8.24
CA SER A 141 -18.44 19.08 7.65
C SER A 141 -17.96 18.14 8.74
N THR A 142 -18.04 16.83 8.49
CA THR A 142 -17.45 15.82 9.38
C THR A 142 -15.99 15.59 8.95
N PRO A 143 -14.99 15.77 9.82
CA PRO A 143 -13.57 15.70 9.44
C PRO A 143 -13.15 14.37 8.81
N ARG A 144 -13.77 13.23 9.18
CA ARG A 144 -13.58 11.93 8.52
C ARG A 144 -13.78 12.01 7.00
N ILE A 145 -14.66 12.88 6.50
CA ILE A 145 -14.92 13.03 5.06
C ILE A 145 -13.67 13.51 4.32
N TRP A 146 -12.85 14.36 4.93
CA TRP A 146 -11.63 14.89 4.29
C TRP A 146 -10.63 13.77 4.00
N ALA A 147 -10.43 12.85 4.94
CA ALA A 147 -9.57 11.69 4.75
C ALA A 147 -10.20 10.66 3.78
N ARG A 148 -11.51 10.37 3.91
CA ARG A 148 -12.20 9.44 2.99
C ARG A 148 -12.20 9.92 1.54
N TRP A 149 -12.19 11.23 1.32
CA TRP A 149 -12.06 11.79 -0.03
C TRP A 149 -10.75 11.38 -0.68
N SER A 150 -9.65 11.36 0.07
CA SER A 150 -8.32 10.97 -0.45
C SER A 150 -8.33 9.53 -0.97
N ALA A 151 -8.96 8.60 -0.24
CA ALA A 151 -9.11 7.21 -0.69
C ALA A 151 -10.00 7.07 -1.94
N ARG A 152 -11.13 7.80 -1.98
CA ARG A 152 -12.01 7.80 -3.16
C ARG A 152 -11.34 8.38 -4.39
N HIS A 153 -10.53 9.42 -4.20
CA HIS A 153 -9.81 10.09 -5.25
C HIS A 153 -8.72 9.19 -5.86
N ASP A 154 -7.98 8.46 -5.01
CA ASP A 154 -7.09 7.39 -5.48
C ASP A 154 -7.87 6.32 -6.26
N ALA A 155 -9.04 5.87 -5.79
CA ALA A 155 -9.85 4.87 -6.49
C ALA A 155 -10.34 5.36 -7.87
N GLN A 156 -10.77 6.63 -7.97
CA GLN A 156 -11.17 7.24 -9.23
C GLN A 156 -10.00 7.25 -10.22
N HIS A 157 -8.84 7.75 -9.81
CA HIS A 157 -7.68 7.81 -10.68
C HIS A 157 -7.04 6.46 -10.96
N ALA A 158 -7.20 5.46 -10.08
CA ALA A 158 -6.86 4.09 -10.40
C ALA A 158 -7.69 3.55 -11.57
N ALA A 159 -8.97 3.93 -11.68
CA ALA A 159 -9.80 3.58 -12.83
C ALA A 159 -9.36 4.32 -14.11
N ASP A 160 -8.92 5.58 -14.00
CA ASP A 160 -8.36 6.34 -15.13
C ASP A 160 -7.06 5.70 -15.63
N LEU A 161 -6.14 5.40 -14.72
CA LEU A 161 -4.91 4.65 -15.01
C LEU A 161 -5.21 3.28 -15.56
N ALA A 162 -6.29 2.63 -15.14
CA ALA A 162 -6.66 1.34 -15.67
C ALA A 162 -7.03 1.40 -17.16
N ARG A 163 -7.79 2.42 -17.56
CA ARG A 163 -8.14 2.67 -18.96
C ARG A 163 -6.92 3.08 -19.78
N TRP A 164 -6.09 3.98 -19.25
CA TRP A 164 -4.85 4.39 -19.90
C TRP A 164 -3.87 3.21 -20.08
N ARG A 165 -3.70 2.37 -19.05
CA ARG A 165 -2.80 1.20 -19.06
C ARG A 165 -3.17 0.16 -20.12
N ALA A 166 -4.44 0.09 -20.53
CA ALA A 166 -4.93 -0.82 -21.57
C ALA A 166 -4.34 -0.52 -22.96
N ASN A 167 -3.74 0.66 -23.16
CA ASN A 167 -3.06 1.03 -24.40
C ASN A 167 -1.61 0.51 -24.50
N TYR A 168 -1.10 -0.15 -23.47
CA TYR A 168 0.26 -0.69 -23.43
C TYR A 168 0.24 -2.22 -23.36
N PRO A 169 1.27 -2.91 -23.88
CA PRO A 169 1.37 -4.36 -23.76
C PRO A 169 1.21 -4.84 -22.31
N PRO A 170 0.52 -5.99 -22.09
CA PRO A 170 0.47 -6.57 -20.76
C PRO A 170 1.87 -6.98 -20.30
N ASN A 171 2.11 -6.93 -19.00
CA ASN A 171 3.35 -7.44 -18.43
C ASN A 171 3.42 -8.96 -18.64
N HIS A 172 4.63 -9.51 -18.85
CA HIS A 172 4.77 -10.96 -18.92
C HIS A 172 4.54 -11.56 -17.53
N PRO A 173 3.62 -12.52 -17.35
CA PRO A 173 3.26 -13.04 -16.02
C PRO A 173 4.44 -13.57 -15.20
N SER A 174 5.45 -14.15 -15.86
CA SER A 174 6.66 -14.69 -15.23
C SER A 174 7.83 -13.70 -15.14
N LEU A 175 7.74 -12.53 -15.78
CA LEU A 175 8.83 -11.55 -15.85
C LEU A 175 8.32 -10.17 -15.49
N ARG A 176 7.49 -10.10 -14.43
CA ARG A 176 6.82 -8.87 -14.04
C ARG A 176 7.85 -7.81 -13.67
N VAL A 177 7.84 -6.70 -14.40
CA VAL A 177 8.64 -5.50 -14.10
C VAL A 177 7.76 -4.30 -13.74
N ILE A 178 8.28 -3.41 -12.90
CA ILE A 178 7.72 -2.09 -12.60
C ILE A 178 8.88 -1.11 -12.39
N HIS A 179 8.64 0.20 -12.55
CA HIS A 179 9.64 1.21 -12.25
C HIS A 179 10.12 1.07 -10.79
N ARG A 180 11.43 0.95 -10.55
CA ARG A 180 11.99 0.60 -9.23
C ARG A 180 11.51 1.48 -8.08
N ASP A 181 11.33 2.79 -8.32
CA ASP A 181 10.89 3.74 -7.29
C ASP A 181 9.48 3.42 -6.74
N LEU A 182 8.69 2.60 -7.46
CA LEU A 182 7.38 2.12 -7.02
C LEU A 182 7.45 0.93 -6.06
N LEU A 183 8.55 0.19 -6.00
CA LEU A 183 8.66 -0.99 -5.13
C LEU A 183 8.60 -0.60 -3.63
N PRO A 184 9.39 0.35 -3.12
CA PRO A 184 9.30 0.75 -1.71
C PRO A 184 7.91 1.21 -1.24
N PRO A 185 7.18 2.09 -1.97
CA PRO A 185 5.85 2.49 -1.55
C PRO A 185 4.83 1.35 -1.66
N LEU A 186 4.89 0.49 -2.68
CA LEU A 186 3.97 -0.66 -2.80
C LEU A 186 4.10 -1.59 -1.59
N LEU A 187 5.33 -2.04 -1.29
CA LEU A 187 5.61 -2.89 -0.13
C LEU A 187 5.18 -2.23 1.19
N SER A 188 5.36 -0.91 1.31
CA SER A 188 4.94 -0.18 2.51
C SER A 188 3.43 -0.05 2.61
N LEU A 189 2.73 0.22 1.50
CA LEU A 189 1.27 0.43 1.50
C LEU A 189 0.52 -0.88 1.75
N SER A 190 0.90 -1.98 1.08
CA SER A 190 0.30 -3.29 1.35
C SER A 190 0.48 -3.71 2.81
N ARG A 191 1.68 -3.51 3.36
CA ARG A 191 1.96 -3.73 4.78
C ARG A 191 1.07 -2.86 5.68
N HIS A 192 0.95 -1.57 5.38
CA HIS A 192 0.13 -0.67 6.18
C HIS A 192 -1.35 -1.04 6.15
N GLU A 193 -1.84 -1.52 5.01
CA GLU A 193 -3.20 -2.04 4.86
C GLU A 193 -3.42 -3.25 5.77
N PHE A 194 -2.57 -4.28 5.63
CA PHE A 194 -2.60 -5.49 6.45
C PHE A 194 -2.53 -5.12 7.94
N MET A 195 -1.56 -4.29 8.34
CA MET A 195 -1.35 -3.96 9.74
C MET A 195 -2.49 -3.14 10.36
N ALA A 196 -3.11 -2.24 9.59
CA ALA A 196 -4.25 -1.47 10.07
C ALA A 196 -5.43 -2.39 10.44
N LEU A 197 -5.65 -3.44 9.66
CA LEU A 197 -6.72 -4.41 9.90
C LEU A 197 -6.34 -5.44 10.97
N ALA A 198 -5.10 -5.93 10.97
CA ALA A 198 -4.60 -6.87 11.97
C ALA A 198 -4.67 -6.30 13.39
N ALA A 199 -4.50 -4.97 13.54
CA ALA A 199 -4.66 -4.28 14.81
C ALA A 199 -6.09 -4.33 15.40
N LEU A 200 -7.10 -4.76 14.61
CA LEU A 200 -8.46 -4.99 15.09
C LEU A 200 -8.66 -6.38 15.70
N ILE A 201 -7.69 -7.28 15.58
CA ILE A 201 -7.72 -8.57 16.27
C ILE A 201 -7.24 -8.36 17.71
N PRO A 202 -8.10 -8.60 18.72
CA PRO A 202 -7.72 -8.45 20.13
C PRO A 202 -6.49 -9.31 20.46
N ALA A 203 -5.61 -8.82 21.35
CA ALA A 203 -4.39 -9.55 21.71
C ALA A 203 -4.65 -11.00 22.17
N ALA A 204 -5.72 -11.22 22.93
CA ALA A 204 -6.13 -12.55 23.40
C ALA A 204 -6.67 -13.48 22.29
N GLU A 205 -7.02 -12.94 21.12
CA GLU A 205 -7.55 -13.67 19.97
C GLU A 205 -6.51 -13.95 18.89
N ARG A 206 -5.32 -13.32 18.94
CA ARG A 206 -4.30 -13.42 17.87
C ARG A 206 -3.82 -14.86 17.60
N GLU A 207 -3.93 -15.73 18.60
CA GLU A 207 -3.50 -17.13 18.55
C GLU A 207 -4.66 -18.14 18.53
N THR A 208 -5.92 -17.68 18.48
CA THR A 208 -7.10 -18.56 18.61
C THR A 208 -8.18 -18.27 17.59
N ARG A 209 -8.33 -17.03 17.14
CA ARG A 209 -9.35 -16.66 16.15
C ARG A 209 -8.88 -17.04 14.74
N PRO A 210 -9.67 -17.83 13.99
CA PRO A 210 -9.38 -18.10 12.59
C PRO A 210 -9.51 -16.82 11.74
N ILE A 211 -8.52 -16.59 10.87
CA ILE A 211 -8.43 -15.48 9.92
C ILE A 211 -8.59 -15.99 8.49
N GLU A 212 -7.86 -17.04 8.13
CA GLU A 212 -7.91 -17.65 6.80
C GLU A 212 -8.06 -19.16 6.95
N GLY A 213 -9.24 -19.69 6.61
CA GLY A 213 -9.58 -21.08 6.92
C GLY A 213 -9.47 -21.34 8.43
N GLN A 214 -8.50 -22.15 8.83
CA GLN A 214 -8.20 -22.44 10.25
C GLN A 214 -7.03 -21.63 10.80
N TRP A 215 -6.29 -20.90 9.95
CA TRP A 215 -5.11 -20.18 10.38
C TRP A 215 -5.45 -18.96 11.20
N THR A 216 -4.79 -18.84 12.34
CA THR A 216 -4.87 -17.67 13.22
C THR A 216 -4.04 -16.50 12.69
N LEU A 217 -4.18 -15.30 13.28
CA LEU A 217 -3.34 -14.16 12.89
C LEU A 217 -1.84 -14.49 13.06
N LYS A 218 -1.48 -15.25 14.10
CA LYS A 218 -0.11 -15.73 14.31
C LYS A 218 0.39 -16.56 13.13
N GLN A 219 -0.42 -17.50 12.64
CA GLN A 219 -0.04 -18.38 11.53
C GLN A 219 0.00 -17.63 10.20
N VAL A 220 -0.95 -16.72 9.93
CA VAL A 220 -0.90 -15.84 8.74
C VAL A 220 0.38 -14.98 8.76
N MET A 221 0.76 -14.42 9.91
CA MET A 221 2.02 -13.68 10.02
C MET A 221 3.25 -14.57 9.80
N GLY A 222 3.24 -15.79 10.36
CA GLY A 222 4.28 -16.79 10.11
C GLY A 222 4.44 -17.13 8.63
N HIS A 223 3.32 -17.34 7.94
CA HIS A 223 3.29 -17.60 6.50
C HIS A 223 3.87 -16.43 5.68
N ILE A 224 3.53 -15.18 6.04
CA ILE A 224 4.16 -14.00 5.43
C ILE A 224 5.67 -13.99 5.68
N ILE A 225 6.13 -14.36 6.89
CA ILE A 225 7.57 -14.48 7.21
C ILE A 225 8.23 -15.52 6.31
N ASP A 226 7.66 -16.71 6.15
CA ASP A 226 8.20 -17.76 5.28
C ASP A 226 8.38 -17.27 3.85
N TYR A 227 7.36 -16.62 3.30
CA TYR A 227 7.43 -16.05 1.97
C TYR A 227 8.54 -14.98 1.90
N GLU A 228 8.63 -14.06 2.87
CA GLU A 228 9.67 -13.03 2.88
C GLU A 228 11.09 -13.59 3.01
N MET A 229 11.28 -14.67 3.78
CA MET A 229 12.57 -15.35 3.91
C MET A 229 13.03 -15.95 2.56
N MET A 230 12.13 -16.52 1.77
CA MET A 230 12.44 -16.96 0.40
C MET A 230 12.87 -15.79 -0.49
N GLY A 231 12.23 -14.63 -0.32
CA GLY A 231 12.61 -13.39 -0.98
C GLY A 231 14.00 -12.91 -0.58
N ILE A 232 14.33 -12.98 0.72
CA ILE A 232 15.66 -12.62 1.23
C ILE A 232 16.75 -13.47 0.58
N VAL A 233 16.54 -14.79 0.48
CA VAL A 233 17.48 -15.71 -0.21
C VAL A 233 17.69 -15.27 -1.66
N ALA A 234 16.59 -15.02 -2.40
CA ALA A 234 16.65 -14.60 -3.79
C ALA A 234 17.41 -13.28 -3.97
N LEU A 235 16.99 -12.24 -3.23
CA LEU A 235 17.52 -10.89 -3.36
C LEU A 235 18.99 -10.82 -2.93
N ALA A 236 19.39 -11.58 -1.89
CA ALA A 236 20.78 -11.64 -1.45
C ALA A 236 21.67 -12.33 -2.49
N ALA A 237 21.22 -13.42 -3.10
CA ALA A 237 21.96 -14.08 -4.17
C ALA A 237 22.09 -13.17 -5.40
N ILE A 238 21.02 -12.47 -5.77
CA ILE A 238 20.99 -11.55 -6.91
C ILE A 238 21.93 -10.36 -6.71
N ASP A 239 21.90 -9.73 -5.53
CA ASP A 239 22.83 -8.67 -5.14
C ASP A 239 24.29 -9.14 -5.21
N ALA A 240 24.55 -10.40 -4.86
CA ALA A 240 25.88 -11.00 -4.95
C ALA A 240 26.24 -11.49 -6.37
N GLY A 241 25.40 -11.26 -7.37
CA GLY A 241 25.62 -11.70 -8.75
C GLY A 241 25.49 -13.22 -8.98
N ARG A 242 24.91 -13.97 -8.03
CA ARG A 242 24.73 -15.44 -8.09
C ARG A 242 23.29 -15.85 -8.35
N GLU A 243 23.08 -17.09 -8.74
CA GLU A 243 21.74 -17.69 -8.79
C GLU A 243 21.25 -17.99 -7.36
N PRO A 244 19.95 -17.78 -7.04
CA PRO A 244 19.39 -18.20 -5.76
C PRO A 244 19.48 -19.71 -5.57
N GLU A 245 19.96 -20.12 -4.39
CA GLU A 245 19.97 -21.53 -3.96
C GLU A 245 19.03 -21.69 -2.76
N TYR A 246 17.98 -22.48 -2.95
CA TYR A 246 17.02 -22.81 -1.89
C TYR A 246 17.34 -24.17 -1.28
N GLU A 247 17.10 -24.33 0.02
CA GLU A 247 17.33 -25.61 0.71
C GLU A 247 16.48 -26.75 0.14
N SER A 248 15.28 -26.43 -0.36
CA SER A 248 14.36 -27.39 -0.96
C SER A 248 13.44 -26.73 -1.99
N THR A 249 12.93 -27.54 -2.91
CA THR A 249 11.87 -27.16 -3.85
C THR A 249 10.50 -27.41 -3.22
N ILE A 250 9.50 -26.61 -3.60
CA ILE A 250 8.13 -26.66 -3.11
C ILE A 250 7.20 -27.05 -4.27
N PRO A 251 7.09 -28.35 -4.60
CA PRO A 251 6.20 -28.81 -5.68
C PRO A 251 4.72 -28.73 -5.30
N ASP A 252 4.41 -28.70 -4.00
CA ASP A 252 3.07 -28.60 -3.43
C ASP A 252 3.05 -27.48 -2.39
N SER A 253 2.49 -26.33 -2.78
CA SER A 253 2.39 -25.15 -1.91
C SER A 253 1.49 -25.41 -0.71
N ASP A 254 0.42 -26.20 -0.86
CA ASP A 254 -0.56 -26.42 0.20
C ASP A 254 0.01 -27.31 1.29
N ALA A 255 0.73 -28.37 0.90
CA ALA A 255 1.44 -29.25 1.83
C ALA A 255 2.55 -28.49 2.58
N PHE A 256 3.34 -27.67 1.86
CA PHE A 256 4.37 -26.82 2.47
C PHE A 256 3.77 -25.83 3.47
N ASN A 257 2.76 -25.08 3.04
CA ASN A 257 2.08 -24.08 3.86
C ASN A 257 1.47 -24.70 5.13
N SER A 258 0.87 -25.90 5.03
CA SER A 258 0.31 -26.61 6.17
C SER A 258 1.38 -27.00 7.19
N LEU A 259 2.51 -27.55 6.74
CA LEU A 259 3.63 -27.93 7.60
C LEU A 259 4.21 -26.71 8.32
N GLN A 260 4.39 -25.59 7.60
CA GLN A 260 4.90 -24.36 8.17
C GLN A 260 3.93 -23.77 9.21
N ALA A 261 2.63 -23.76 8.93
CA ALA A 261 1.61 -23.25 9.84
C ALA A 261 1.58 -23.99 11.19
N ASP A 262 1.84 -25.30 11.21
CA ASP A 262 1.99 -26.08 12.44
C ASP A 262 3.24 -25.66 13.22
N GLY A 263 4.36 -25.41 12.52
CA GLY A 263 5.59 -24.88 13.11
C GLY A 263 5.40 -23.51 13.77
N TRP A 264 4.62 -22.62 13.16
CA TRP A 264 4.28 -21.31 13.73
C TRP A 264 3.36 -21.39 14.93
N GLN A 265 2.48 -22.41 14.99
CA GLN A 265 1.57 -22.59 16.11
C GLN A 265 2.32 -22.82 17.43
N ALA A 266 3.46 -23.52 17.38
CA ALA A 266 4.30 -23.79 18.54
C ALA A 266 5.08 -22.57 19.06
N ARG A 267 5.22 -21.50 18.26
CA ARG A 267 5.97 -20.30 18.65
C ARG A 267 5.09 -19.29 19.40
N PRO A 268 5.62 -18.56 20.41
CA PRO A 268 4.90 -17.48 21.05
C PRO A 268 4.67 -16.29 20.10
N TRP A 269 3.53 -15.58 20.24
CA TRP A 269 3.24 -14.39 19.43
C TRP A 269 4.37 -13.36 19.42
N ALA A 270 5.00 -13.09 20.57
CA ALA A 270 6.07 -12.10 20.68
C ALA A 270 7.30 -12.44 19.81
N GLU A 271 7.61 -13.73 19.65
CA GLU A 271 8.68 -14.20 18.79
C GLU A 271 8.33 -13.99 17.32
N VAL A 272 7.13 -14.45 16.91
CA VAL A 272 6.62 -14.27 15.54
C VAL A 272 6.61 -12.79 15.15
N TRP A 273 6.13 -11.93 16.04
CA TRP A 273 6.11 -10.48 15.83
C TRP A 273 7.53 -9.89 15.69
N SER A 274 8.47 -10.27 16.55
CA SER A 274 9.85 -9.79 16.47
C SER A 274 10.52 -10.22 15.16
N LEU A 275 10.38 -11.50 14.79
CA LEU A 275 10.97 -12.05 13.56
C LEU A 275 10.39 -11.38 12.32
N HIS A 276 9.07 -11.17 12.30
CA HIS A 276 8.39 -10.44 11.24
C HIS A 276 9.00 -9.05 10.97
N GLN A 277 9.26 -8.28 12.03
CA GLN A 277 9.87 -6.95 11.89
C GLN A 277 11.30 -7.05 11.33
N GLN A 278 12.08 -8.03 11.78
CA GLN A 278 13.46 -8.23 11.34
C GLN A 278 13.54 -8.66 9.87
N VAL A 279 12.72 -9.64 9.47
CA VAL A 279 12.65 -10.16 8.10
C VAL A 279 12.21 -9.05 7.14
N ARG A 280 11.18 -8.27 7.51
CA ARG A 280 10.73 -7.14 6.68
C ARG A 280 11.78 -6.05 6.54
N GLN A 281 12.51 -5.73 7.61
CA GLN A 281 13.61 -4.77 7.53
C GLN A 281 14.70 -5.27 6.57
N THR A 282 15.09 -6.54 6.70
CA THR A 282 16.11 -7.17 5.86
C THR A 282 15.69 -7.18 4.39
N LEU A 283 14.48 -7.64 4.07
CA LEU A 283 13.95 -7.67 2.70
C LEU A 283 14.01 -6.27 2.06
N ARG A 284 13.57 -5.23 2.78
CA ARG A 284 13.59 -3.85 2.28
C ARG A 284 14.99 -3.31 2.04
N GLN A 285 15.94 -3.64 2.92
CA GLN A 285 17.34 -3.27 2.75
C GLN A 285 17.95 -3.94 1.51
N LEU A 286 17.69 -5.24 1.31
CA LEU A 286 18.14 -5.97 0.13
C LEU A 286 17.53 -5.37 -1.15
N ALA A 287 16.22 -5.18 -1.18
CA ALA A 287 15.50 -4.62 -2.33
C ALA A 287 16.02 -3.24 -2.73
N GLY A 288 16.38 -2.40 -1.75
CA GLY A 288 16.92 -1.06 -2.01
C GLY A 288 18.34 -1.01 -2.57
N ARG A 289 19.05 -2.14 -2.65
CA ARG A 289 20.40 -2.24 -3.23
C ARG A 289 20.40 -2.70 -4.69
N LEU A 290 19.30 -3.29 -5.15
CA LEU A 290 19.19 -3.80 -6.51
C LEU A 290 18.92 -2.67 -7.51
N ASP A 291 19.64 -2.68 -8.63
CA ASP A 291 19.35 -1.83 -9.77
C ASP A 291 18.29 -2.45 -10.70
N ASP A 292 17.90 -1.74 -11.76
CA ASP A 292 16.85 -2.18 -12.67
C ASP A 292 17.22 -3.50 -13.41
N ALA A 293 18.51 -3.71 -13.70
CA ALA A 293 18.98 -4.91 -14.36
C ALA A 293 18.90 -6.13 -13.43
N ALA A 294 19.32 -5.98 -12.17
CA ALA A 294 19.22 -7.01 -11.15
C ALA A 294 17.76 -7.32 -10.81
N LEU A 295 16.89 -6.31 -10.73
CA LEU A 295 15.46 -6.45 -10.48
C LEU A 295 14.75 -7.23 -11.60
N ALA A 296 15.17 -7.05 -12.85
CA ALA A 296 14.58 -7.71 -14.02
C ALA A 296 15.20 -9.09 -14.33
N ARG A 297 16.28 -9.48 -13.65
CA ARG A 297 16.99 -10.73 -13.93
C ARG A 297 16.11 -11.94 -13.56
N PRO A 298 15.84 -12.86 -14.51
CA PRO A 298 15.06 -14.06 -14.22
C PRO A 298 15.84 -15.05 -13.37
N PHE A 299 15.14 -15.77 -12.51
CA PHE A 299 15.64 -16.91 -11.74
C PHE A 299 14.52 -17.94 -11.51
N VAL A 300 14.88 -19.14 -11.09
CA VAL A 300 13.90 -20.19 -10.73
C VAL A 300 13.57 -20.10 -9.24
N ALA A 301 12.31 -19.84 -8.93
CA ALA A 301 11.78 -19.79 -7.57
C ALA A 301 11.66 -21.21 -6.95
N PRO A 302 11.50 -21.36 -5.63
CA PRO A 302 11.45 -22.69 -5.01
C PRO A 302 10.22 -23.50 -5.45
N TRP A 303 9.15 -22.84 -5.90
CA TRP A 303 7.98 -23.49 -6.52
C TRP A 303 8.16 -23.83 -8.01
N LEU A 304 9.41 -23.92 -8.49
CA LEU A 304 9.80 -24.32 -9.85
C LEU A 304 9.32 -23.39 -10.99
N GLY A 305 8.68 -22.27 -10.66
CA GLY A 305 8.32 -21.24 -11.62
C GLY A 305 9.46 -20.24 -11.84
N THR A 306 9.61 -19.75 -13.07
CA THR A 306 10.48 -18.59 -13.35
C THR A 306 9.84 -17.32 -12.83
N THR A 307 10.63 -16.49 -12.15
CA THR A 307 10.26 -15.14 -11.70
C THR A 307 11.45 -14.19 -11.80
N THR A 308 11.30 -12.95 -11.37
CA THR A 308 12.37 -11.95 -11.21
C THR A 308 12.33 -11.38 -9.80
N ALA A 309 13.38 -10.67 -9.35
CA ALA A 309 13.33 -10.02 -8.03
C ALA A 309 12.21 -8.97 -7.98
N CYS A 310 11.97 -8.26 -9.08
CA CYS A 310 10.84 -7.36 -9.22
C CYS A 310 9.49 -8.10 -9.11
N GLY A 311 9.33 -9.20 -9.83
CA GLY A 311 8.12 -10.01 -9.80
C GLY A 311 7.84 -10.58 -8.42
N PHE A 312 8.86 -11.07 -7.73
CA PHE A 312 8.76 -11.54 -6.35
C PHE A 312 8.28 -10.44 -5.39
N LEU A 313 8.85 -9.23 -5.48
CA LEU A 313 8.45 -8.11 -4.62
C LEU A 313 7.02 -7.60 -4.92
N LEU A 314 6.58 -7.68 -6.18
CA LEU A 314 5.20 -7.40 -6.58
C LEU A 314 4.24 -8.47 -6.04
N ASP A 315 4.60 -9.75 -6.17
CA ASP A 315 3.83 -10.87 -5.62
C ASP A 315 3.72 -10.74 -4.09
N MET A 316 4.80 -10.35 -3.39
CA MET A 316 4.78 -10.05 -1.95
C MET A 316 3.79 -8.94 -1.58
N ALA A 317 3.84 -7.82 -2.32
CA ALA A 317 2.93 -6.71 -2.07
C ALA A 317 1.47 -7.12 -2.28
N GLN A 318 1.17 -7.94 -3.29
CA GLN A 318 -0.18 -8.44 -3.55
C GLN A 318 -0.62 -9.48 -2.51
N HIS A 319 0.25 -10.40 -2.12
CA HIS A 319 -0.02 -11.46 -1.15
C HIS A 319 -0.42 -10.90 0.23
N GLU A 320 0.22 -9.80 0.68
CA GLU A 320 -0.24 -9.10 1.89
C GLU A 320 -1.65 -8.49 1.74
N GLN A 321 -2.02 -8.04 0.53
CA GLN A 321 -3.37 -7.52 0.27
C GLN A 321 -4.42 -8.63 0.25
N GLU A 322 -4.05 -9.83 -0.22
CA GLU A 322 -4.90 -11.03 -0.15
C GLU A 322 -5.25 -11.35 1.31
N HIS A 323 -4.26 -11.40 2.20
CA HIS A 323 -4.52 -11.59 3.64
C HIS A 323 -5.21 -10.39 4.30
N ALA A 324 -5.01 -9.17 3.79
CA ALA A 324 -5.81 -8.02 4.23
C ALA A 324 -7.29 -8.19 3.87
N ASP A 325 -7.60 -8.80 2.73
CA ASP A 325 -8.98 -9.12 2.34
C ASP A 325 -9.59 -10.25 3.18
N ASP A 326 -8.81 -11.25 3.60
CA ASP A 326 -9.24 -12.24 4.59
C ASP A 326 -9.57 -11.59 5.94
N LEU A 327 -8.72 -10.68 6.41
CA LEU A 327 -9.00 -9.88 7.61
C LEU A 327 -10.28 -9.08 7.45
N ARG A 328 -10.52 -8.42 6.31
CA ARG A 328 -11.79 -7.70 6.07
C ARG A 328 -12.98 -8.62 6.19
N ARG A 329 -12.91 -9.81 5.59
CA ARG A 329 -13.97 -10.82 5.60
C ARG A 329 -14.31 -11.22 7.04
N VAL A 330 -13.30 -11.59 7.83
CA VAL A 330 -13.47 -12.05 9.22
C VAL A 330 -13.88 -10.93 10.18
N LEU A 331 -13.50 -9.68 9.89
CA LEU A 331 -13.87 -8.51 10.68
C LEU A 331 -15.24 -7.91 10.27
N GLY A 332 -15.90 -8.45 9.24
CA GLY A 332 -17.14 -7.87 8.70
C GLY A 332 -16.94 -6.48 8.10
N VAL A 333 -15.72 -6.14 7.68
CA VAL A 333 -15.39 -4.89 7.01
C VAL A 333 -15.80 -4.99 5.56
N LYS A 334 -16.35 -3.90 5.01
CA LYS A 334 -16.74 -3.85 3.60
C LYS A 334 -15.54 -4.26 2.70
N PRO A 335 -15.70 -5.24 1.80
CA PRO A 335 -14.64 -5.60 0.88
C PRO A 335 -14.36 -4.42 -0.06
N LEU A 336 -13.11 -4.35 -0.49
CA LEU A 336 -12.72 -3.44 -1.55
C LEU A 336 -12.95 -4.11 -2.91
N PRO A 337 -13.18 -3.34 -4.00
CA PRO A 337 -13.26 -3.93 -5.34
C PRO A 337 -12.01 -4.78 -5.59
N ARG A 338 -12.16 -5.99 -6.16
CA ARG A 338 -11.02 -6.90 -6.38
C ARG A 338 -9.88 -6.16 -7.09
N ARG A 339 -8.74 -6.11 -6.42
CA ARG A 339 -7.54 -5.37 -6.82
C ARG A 339 -6.57 -6.35 -7.48
N LEU A 340 -6.87 -6.79 -8.70
CA LEU A 340 -6.02 -7.69 -9.51
C LEU A 340 -5.50 -8.94 -8.75
N GLY A 341 -6.25 -10.04 -8.81
CA GLY A 341 -5.65 -11.36 -8.62
C GLY A 341 -5.16 -11.89 -9.97
N ARG A 342 -4.16 -12.80 -9.96
CA ARG A 342 -3.96 -13.71 -11.10
C ARG A 342 -5.34 -14.28 -11.45
N ALA A 343 -5.73 -14.24 -12.73
CA ALA A 343 -6.75 -15.18 -13.17
C ALA A 343 -6.17 -16.56 -12.82
N GLY A 344 -6.75 -17.21 -11.81
CA GLY A 344 -6.37 -18.55 -11.39
C GLY A 344 -6.48 -19.53 -12.54
#